data_AF-A0A0F8WGT4-F1
#
_entry.id   AF-A0A0F8WGT4-F1
#
_cell.length_a   1.000
_cell.length_b   1.000
_cell.length_c   1.000
_cell.angle_alpha   90.00
_cell.angle_beta   90.00
_cell.angle_gamma   90.00
#
_symmetry.space_group_name_H-M   'P 1'
#
loop_
_entity.id
_entity.type
_entity.pdbx_description
1 polymer ?
#
loop_
_entity_poly.entity_id
_entity_poly.type
_entity_poly.pdbx_seq_one_letter_code
_entity_poly.pdbx_strand_id
1 'polypeptide(L)'
;MPAAVSMRSLLEAGVHFGHQTRRWNPKMKKFIFTERNGIHIIDLAQTVDCLEEGCRFVADLVASGQSILFVGTKRQAQDIIEMEAKRCGMPYVNTRWLGGTLTNFHTIQGRIDYLVRLEDGKARGELEHLTKKEILRTEEE
;
A
#
# COMPACT_ATOMS: atom_id res chain seq x y z
N MET A 1 -18.28 -14.71 -2.51
CA MET A 1 -16.95 -14.71 -3.13
C MET A 1 -16.92 -13.58 -4.14
N PRO A 2 -15.94 -12.66 -4.11
CA PRO A 2 -15.80 -11.67 -5.18
C PRO A 2 -15.66 -12.39 -6.53
N ALA A 3 -16.12 -11.77 -7.61
CA ALA A 3 -16.10 -12.36 -8.94
C ALA A 3 -14.67 -12.83 -9.27
N ALA A 4 -14.52 -14.13 -9.56
CA ALA A 4 -13.23 -14.72 -9.89
C ALA A 4 -12.62 -13.92 -11.05
N VAL A 5 -11.44 -13.34 -10.82
CA VAL A 5 -10.76 -12.55 -11.84
C VAL A 5 -10.39 -13.48 -12.98
N SER A 6 -10.99 -13.27 -14.14
CA SER A 6 -10.72 -14.11 -15.31
C SER A 6 -9.34 -13.80 -15.91
N MET A 7 -8.70 -14.79 -16.52
CA MET A 7 -7.45 -14.57 -17.27
C MET A 7 -7.63 -13.49 -18.36
N ARG A 8 -8.81 -13.44 -18.99
CA ARG A 8 -9.15 -12.42 -19.97
C ARG A 8 -9.10 -11.00 -19.39
N SER A 9 -9.69 -10.78 -18.21
CA SER A 9 -9.64 -9.47 -17.55
C SER A 9 -8.22 -9.04 -17.18
N LEU A 10 -7.35 -9.97 -16.77
CA LEU A 10 -5.94 -9.68 -16.50
C LEU A 10 -5.18 -9.29 -17.79
N LEU A 11 -5.51 -9.96 -18.89
CA LEU A 11 -4.91 -9.68 -20.18
C LEU A 11 -5.34 -8.30 -20.72
N GLU A 12 -6.62 -7.96 -20.61
CA GLU A 12 -7.18 -6.64 -20.98
C GLU A 12 -6.62 -5.51 -20.10
N ALA A 13 -6.40 -5.77 -18.81
CA ALA A 13 -5.76 -4.83 -17.88
C ALA A 13 -4.24 -4.70 -18.10
N GLY A 14 -3.62 -5.54 -18.93
CA GLY A 14 -2.20 -5.45 -19.26
C GLY A 14 -1.24 -5.85 -18.12
N VAL A 15 -1.69 -6.65 -17.14
CA VAL A 15 -0.85 -7.01 -15.98
C VAL A 15 0.28 -8.00 -16.30
N HIS A 16 0.22 -8.63 -17.48
CA HIS A 16 1.21 -9.61 -17.93
C HIS A 16 2.53 -8.97 -18.37
N PHE A 17 2.58 -7.64 -18.55
CA PHE A 17 3.80 -6.94 -18.92
C PHE A 17 4.72 -6.75 -17.71
N GLY A 18 5.89 -7.37 -17.78
CA GLY A 18 6.97 -7.20 -16.82
C GLY A 18 7.94 -6.07 -17.19
N HIS A 19 9.15 -6.13 -16.62
CA HIS A 19 10.22 -5.20 -16.93
C HIS A 19 11.08 -5.66 -18.12
N GLN A 20 11.99 -4.78 -18.53
CA GLN A 20 13.01 -5.09 -19.54
C GLN A 20 13.92 -6.24 -19.08
N THR A 21 14.43 -7.02 -20.03
CA THR A 21 15.30 -8.20 -19.76
C THR A 21 16.59 -7.88 -19.00
N ARG A 22 17.03 -6.62 -18.99
CA ARG A 22 18.20 -6.18 -18.20
C ARG A 22 17.90 -5.97 -16.72
N ARG A 23 16.63 -5.78 -16.35
CA ARG A 23 16.18 -5.42 -14.99
C ARG A 23 15.28 -6.52 -14.43
N TRP A 24 15.75 -7.76 -14.48
CA TRP A 24 15.04 -8.92 -13.94
C TRP A 24 15.84 -9.61 -12.84
N ASN A 25 15.13 -10.33 -11.97
CA ASN A 25 15.74 -11.17 -10.94
C ASN A 25 15.69 -12.64 -11.40
N PRO A 26 16.82 -13.36 -11.48
CA PRO A 26 16.86 -14.76 -11.92
C PRO A 26 15.91 -15.71 -11.17
N LYS A 27 15.59 -15.41 -9.90
CA LYS A 27 14.63 -16.19 -9.10
C LYS A 27 13.19 -16.14 -9.65
N MET A 28 12.89 -15.14 -10.47
CA MET A 28 11.56 -14.98 -11.10
C MET A 28 11.40 -15.83 -12.37
N LYS A 29 12.43 -16.57 -12.81
CA LYS A 29 12.39 -17.38 -14.04
C LYS A 29 11.18 -18.30 -14.13
N LYS A 30 10.75 -18.89 -13.02
CA LYS A 30 9.60 -19.80 -12.95
C LYS A 30 8.24 -19.11 -13.22
N PHE A 31 8.16 -17.80 -12.99
CA PHE A 31 6.94 -16.99 -13.18
C PHE A 31 6.93 -16.25 -14.53
N ILE A 32 8.03 -16.30 -15.28
CA ILE A 32 8.15 -15.65 -16.59
C ILE A 32 7.77 -16.68 -17.65
N PHE A 33 6.77 -16.36 -18.46
CA PHE A 33 6.31 -17.20 -19.55
C PHE A 33 7.25 -17.12 -20.76
N THR A 34 7.54 -15.90 -21.22
CA THR A 34 8.44 -15.67 -22.37
C THR A 34 8.98 -14.23 -22.37
N GLU A 35 9.84 -13.90 -23.31
CA GLU A 35 10.27 -12.54 -23.59
C GLU A 35 9.90 -12.14 -25.02
N ARG A 36 9.40 -10.92 -25.20
CA ARG A 36 9.08 -10.38 -26.53
C ARG A 36 9.51 -8.92 -26.59
N ASN A 37 10.22 -8.55 -27.65
CA ASN A 37 10.74 -7.18 -27.85
C ASN A 37 11.53 -6.65 -26.64
N GLY A 38 12.26 -7.53 -25.94
CA GLY A 38 13.07 -7.16 -24.76
C GLY A 38 12.28 -6.90 -23.48
N ILE A 39 10.98 -7.25 -23.43
CA ILE A 39 10.13 -7.18 -22.24
C ILE A 39 9.75 -8.60 -21.80
N HIS A 40 9.87 -8.88 -20.50
CA HIS A 40 9.38 -10.15 -19.94
C HIS A 40 7.86 -10.17 -19.86
N ILE A 41 7.27 -11.30 -20.25
CA ILE A 41 5.84 -11.59 -20.14
C ILE A 41 5.65 -12.56 -18.98
N ILE A 42 4.82 -12.17 -18.01
CA ILE A 42 4.52 -12.95 -16.80
C ILE A 42 3.43 -13.99 -17.13
N ASP A 43 3.55 -15.17 -16.56
CA ASP A 43 2.57 -16.25 -16.72
C ASP A 43 1.25 -15.92 -15.99
N LEU A 44 0.19 -15.68 -16.77
CA LEU A 44 -1.13 -15.38 -16.23
C LEU A 44 -1.84 -16.59 -15.64
N ALA A 45 -1.53 -17.82 -16.08
CA ALA A 45 -2.15 -19.01 -15.49
C ALA A 45 -1.69 -19.16 -14.03
N GLN A 46 -0.38 -19.09 -13.80
CA GLN A 46 0.19 -19.05 -12.46
C GLN A 46 -0.31 -17.86 -11.64
N THR A 47 -0.51 -16.70 -12.27
CA THR A 47 -1.02 -15.50 -11.60
C THR A 47 -2.44 -15.72 -11.06
N VAL A 48 -3.32 -16.38 -11.82
CA VAL A 48 -4.70 -16.68 -11.39
C VAL A 48 -4.69 -17.60 -10.17
N ASP A 49 -3.90 -18.70 -10.23
CA ASP A 49 -3.81 -19.66 -9.13
C ASP A 49 -3.26 -19.01 -7.84
N CYS A 50 -2.18 -18.24 -7.96
CA CYS A 50 -1.59 -17.51 -6.82
C CYS A 50 -2.52 -16.41 -6.29
N LEU A 51 -3.30 -15.77 -7.15
CA LEU A 51 -4.26 -14.74 -6.73
C LEU A 51 -5.40 -15.37 -5.93
N GLU A 52 -5.90 -16.53 -6.34
CA GLU A 52 -6.93 -17.26 -5.60
C GLU A 52 -6.42 -17.68 -4.21
N GLU A 53 -5.21 -18.22 -4.13
CA GLU A 53 -4.58 -18.57 -2.85
C GLU A 53 -4.40 -17.35 -1.94
N GLY A 54 -3.90 -16.24 -2.49
CA GLY A 54 -3.71 -14.98 -1.77
C GLY A 54 -5.03 -14.38 -1.27
N CYS A 55 -6.08 -14.40 -2.10
CA CYS A 55 -7.41 -13.94 -1.70
C CYS A 55 -8.00 -14.79 -0.58
N ARG A 56 -7.82 -16.11 -0.62
CA ARG A 56 -8.24 -17.01 0.47
C ARG A 56 -7.50 -16.68 1.77
N PHE A 57 -6.17 -16.54 1.70
CA PHE A 57 -5.37 -16.18 2.87
C PHE A 57 -5.82 -14.86 3.50
N VAL A 58 -6.06 -13.83 2.68
CA VAL A 58 -6.54 -12.53 3.14
C VAL A 58 -7.93 -12.65 3.78
N ALA A 59 -8.84 -13.43 3.18
CA ALA A 59 -10.17 -13.66 3.73
C ALA A 59 -10.10 -14.33 5.11
N ASP A 60 -9.26 -15.36 5.27
CA ASP A 60 -9.06 -16.07 6.54
C ASP A 60 -8.46 -15.15 7.61
N LEU A 61 -7.49 -14.30 7.22
CA LEU A 61 -6.84 -13.33 8.10
C LEU A 61 -7.84 -12.31 8.66
N VAL A 62 -8.67 -11.73 7.79
CA VAL A 62 -9.69 -10.76 8.18
C VAL A 62 -10.80 -11.42 9.00
N ALA A 63 -11.18 -12.66 8.67
CA ALA A 63 -12.15 -13.44 9.45
C ALA A 63 -11.66 -13.71 10.89
N SER A 64 -10.33 -13.81 11.09
CA SER A 64 -9.71 -13.93 12.41
C SER A 64 -9.61 -12.60 13.18
N GLY A 65 -10.09 -11.50 12.59
CA GLY A 65 -10.08 -10.16 13.21
C GLY A 65 -8.75 -9.43 13.13
N GLN A 66 -7.84 -9.86 12.26
CA GLN A 66 -6.54 -9.20 12.08
C GLN A 66 -6.62 -8.05 11.07
N SER A 67 -5.75 -7.06 11.28
CA SER A 67 -5.66 -5.87 10.42
C SER A 67 -4.63 -6.04 9.31
N ILE A 68 -4.90 -5.44 8.14
CA ILE A 68 -4.01 -5.45 6.98
C ILE A 68 -3.51 -4.04 6.71
N LEU A 69 -2.19 -3.86 6.59
CA LEU A 69 -1.58 -2.59 6.23
C LEU A 69 -1.33 -2.53 4.72
N PHE A 70 -1.98 -1.58 4.03
CA PHE A 70 -1.75 -1.34 2.61
C PHE A 70 -0.53 -0.42 2.42
N VAL A 71 0.38 -0.77 1.51
CA VAL A 71 1.61 0.02 1.29
C VAL A 71 1.87 0.21 -0.19
N GLY A 72 2.02 1.46 -0.62
CA GLY A 72 2.52 1.76 -1.96
C GLY A 72 2.77 3.23 -2.19
N THR A 73 4.02 3.57 -2.43
CA THR A 73 4.53 4.95 -2.51
C THR A 73 4.69 5.47 -3.93
N LYS A 74 4.46 4.61 -4.94
CA LYS A 74 4.56 4.99 -6.36
C LYS A 74 3.36 5.85 -6.73
N ARG A 75 3.58 6.93 -7.47
CA ARG A 75 2.53 7.85 -7.95
C ARG A 75 1.31 7.14 -8.56
N GLN A 76 1.52 6.08 -9.34
CA GLN A 76 0.43 5.32 -9.97
C GLN A 76 -0.43 4.53 -8.98
N ALA A 77 0.07 4.27 -7.77
CA ALA A 77 -0.57 3.45 -6.75
C ALA A 77 -1.11 4.28 -5.57
N GLN A 78 -0.70 5.53 -5.40
CA GLN A 78 -1.02 6.30 -4.18
C GLN A 78 -2.51 6.47 -3.97
N ASP A 79 -3.21 6.91 -5.02
CA ASP A 79 -4.66 7.19 -4.97
C ASP A 79 -5.48 5.89 -4.86
N ILE A 80 -5.05 4.85 -5.58
CA ILE A 80 -5.73 3.54 -5.59
C ILE A 80 -5.67 2.90 -4.20
N ILE A 81 -4.48 2.92 -3.57
CA ILE A 81 -4.29 2.33 -2.25
C ILE A 81 -5.09 3.07 -1.19
N GLU A 82 -5.07 4.40 -1.22
CA GLU A 82 -5.86 5.21 -0.28
C GLU A 82 -7.36 4.97 -0.43
N MET A 83 -7.85 4.94 -1.67
CA MET A 83 -9.27 4.72 -1.96
C MET A 83 -9.75 3.36 -1.45
N GLU A 84 -9.05 2.27 -1.81
CA GLU A 84 -9.48 0.92 -1.45
C GLU A 84 -9.25 0.61 0.04
N ALA A 85 -8.19 1.14 0.65
CA ALA A 85 -7.96 0.98 2.08
C ALA A 85 -9.02 1.71 2.92
N LYS A 86 -9.42 2.94 2.53
CA LYS A 86 -10.53 3.65 3.18
C LYS A 86 -11.85 2.94 2.99
N ARG A 87 -12.10 2.36 1.81
CA ARG A 87 -13.32 1.60 1.53
C ARG A 87 -13.48 0.38 2.43
N CYS A 88 -12.38 -0.31 2.75
CA CYS A 88 -12.40 -1.46 3.66
C CYS A 88 -12.08 -1.12 5.13
N GLY A 89 -11.85 0.15 5.45
CA GLY A 89 -11.56 0.60 6.82
C GLY A 89 -10.21 0.15 7.37
N MET A 90 -9.25 -0.17 6.50
CA MET A 90 -7.93 -0.67 6.88
C MET A 90 -6.85 0.42 6.81
N PRO A 91 -5.77 0.33 7.62
CA PRO A 91 -4.68 1.30 7.59
C PRO A 91 -3.88 1.24 6.28
N TYR A 92 -3.32 2.37 5.86
CA TYR A 92 -2.49 2.47 4.66
C TYR A 92 -1.33 3.46 4.78
N VAL A 93 -0.31 3.25 3.94
CA VAL A 93 0.82 4.18 3.72
C VAL A 93 1.02 4.37 2.22
N ASN A 94 0.61 5.53 1.71
CA ASN A 94 0.72 5.86 0.29
C ASN A 94 1.76 6.95 -0.04
N THR A 95 2.27 7.67 0.95
CA THR A 95 3.26 8.75 0.75
C THR A 95 4.69 8.24 0.87
N ARG A 96 5.22 8.19 2.10
CA ARG A 96 6.58 7.79 2.40
C ARG A 96 6.56 6.70 3.46
N TRP A 97 7.22 5.58 3.16
CA TRP A 97 7.50 4.54 4.15
C TRP A 97 8.68 4.98 5.02
N LEU A 98 8.45 5.11 6.33
CA LEU A 98 9.49 5.44 7.28
C LEU A 98 10.25 4.16 7.69
N GLY A 99 11.57 4.22 7.68
CA GLY A 99 12.38 3.12 8.21
C GLY A 99 12.02 2.90 9.69
N GLY A 100 11.69 1.66 10.05
CA GLY A 100 11.29 1.34 11.42
C GLY A 100 9.78 1.38 11.71
N THR A 101 8.91 1.66 10.72
CA THR A 101 7.45 1.68 10.92
C THR A 101 6.91 0.44 11.64
N LEU A 102 7.41 -0.76 11.30
CA LEU A 102 6.99 -2.00 11.95
C LEU A 102 7.95 -2.45 13.06
N THR A 103 9.26 -2.29 12.88
CA THR A 103 10.26 -2.84 13.79
C THR A 103 10.51 -1.97 15.02
N ASN A 104 10.29 -0.65 14.92
CA ASN A 104 10.36 0.30 16.04
C ASN A 104 9.01 1.00 16.21
N PHE A 105 7.96 0.19 16.40
CA PHE A 105 6.61 0.71 16.53
C PHE A 105 6.44 1.62 17.76
N HIS A 106 7.18 1.40 18.84
CA HIS A 106 7.12 2.24 20.04
C HIS A 106 7.41 3.72 19.76
N THR A 107 8.48 4.02 18.99
CA THR A 107 8.78 5.41 18.61
C THR A 107 7.76 5.97 17.64
N ILE A 108 7.26 5.16 16.70
CA ILE A 108 6.27 5.57 15.72
C ILE A 108 4.94 5.90 16.39
N GLN A 109 4.51 5.08 17.34
CA GLN A 109 3.32 5.30 18.15
C GLN A 109 3.40 6.63 18.90
N GLY A 110 4.54 6.94 19.52
CA GLY A 110 4.71 8.25 20.18
C GLY A 110 4.57 9.45 19.23
N ARG A 111 4.90 9.29 17.94
CA ARG A 111 4.65 10.33 16.92
C ARG A 111 3.19 10.41 16.51
N ILE A 112 2.48 9.28 16.48
CA ILE A 112 1.04 9.24 16.23
C ILE A 112 0.30 9.91 17.39
N ASP A 113 0.64 9.58 18.63
CA ASP A 113 0.04 10.18 19.83
C ASP A 113 0.28 11.70 19.88
N TYR A 114 1.48 12.14 19.45
CA TYR A 114 1.79 13.56 19.31
C TYR A 114 0.91 14.23 18.25
N LEU A 115 0.68 13.59 17.09
CA LEU A 115 -0.21 14.11 16.05
C LEU A 115 -1.64 14.27 16.57
N VAL A 116 -2.18 13.25 17.23
CA VAL A 116 -3.54 13.30 17.83
C VAL A 116 -3.65 14.46 18.83
N ARG A 117 -2.63 14.62 19.69
CA ARG A 117 -2.59 15.74 20.63
C ARG A 117 -2.58 17.10 19.94
N LEU A 118 -1.85 17.23 18.82
CA LEU A 118 -1.83 18.46 18.02
C LEU A 118 -3.22 18.73 17.43
N GLU A 119 -3.85 17.74 16.79
CA GLU A 119 -5.19 17.86 16.20
C GLU A 119 -6.25 18.26 17.25
N ASP A 120 -6.22 17.65 18.43
CA ASP A 120 -7.10 17.98 19.56
C ASP A 120 -6.89 19.42 20.05
N GLY A 121 -5.64 19.86 20.20
CA GLY A 121 -5.32 21.23 20.60
C GLY A 121 -5.77 22.26 19.56
N LYS A 122 -5.63 21.96 18.27
CA LYS A 122 -6.17 22.78 17.17
C LYS A 122 -7.68 22.90 17.26
N ALA A 123 -8.38 21.78 17.48
CA ALA A 123 -9.84 21.77 17.60
C ALA A 123 -10.36 22.54 18.83
N ARG A 124 -9.58 22.59 19.92
CA ARG A 124 -9.92 23.35 21.15
C ARG A 124 -9.57 24.85 21.08
N GLY A 125 -8.97 25.32 19.99
CA GLY A 125 -8.58 26.73 19.84
C GLY A 125 -7.32 27.14 20.60
N GLU A 126 -6.52 26.18 21.08
CA GLU A 126 -5.29 26.47 21.85
C GLU A 126 -4.25 27.24 21.01
N LEU A 127 -4.34 27.16 19.68
CA LEU A 127 -3.50 27.93 18.75
C LEU A 127 -3.70 29.44 18.83
N GLU A 128 -4.87 29.92 19.29
CA GLU A 128 -5.18 31.36 19.36
C GLU A 128 -4.35 32.08 20.43
N HIS A 129 -3.80 31.33 21.40
CA HIS A 129 -2.94 31.87 22.45
C HIS A 129 -1.44 31.84 22.09
N LEU A 130 -1.08 31.27 20.94
CA LEU A 130 0.30 31.16 20.48
C LEU A 130 0.73 32.36 19.66
N THR A 131 2.03 32.64 19.66
CA THR A 131 2.57 33.68 18.78
C THR A 131 2.51 33.24 17.31
N LYS A 132 2.40 34.19 16.37
CA LYS A 132 2.36 33.90 14.92
C LYS A 132 3.49 32.97 14.44
N LYS A 133 4.67 33.05 15.06
CA LYS A 133 5.82 32.20 14.75
C LYS A 133 5.62 30.75 15.22
N GLU A 134 5.00 30.56 16.37
CA GLU A 134 4.69 29.24 16.93
C GLU A 134 3.56 28.57 16.16
N ILE A 135 2.53 29.33 15.77
CA ILE A 135 1.45 28.85 14.89
C ILE A 135 2.03 28.31 13.59
N LEU A 136 2.90 29.09 12.91
CA LEU A 136 3.50 28.66 11.64
C LEU A 136 4.29 27.35 11.80
N ARG A 137 5.07 27.23 12.88
CA ARG A 137 5.85 26.00 13.14
C ARG A 137 4.94 24.80 13.41
N THR A 138 3.82 24.98 14.11
CA THR A 138 2.83 23.93 14.39
C THR A 138 1.96 23.58 13.17
N GLU A 139 1.95 24.43 12.14
CA GLU A 139 1.32 24.13 10.84
C GLU A 139 2.27 23.41 9.87
N GLU A 140 3.58 23.65 9.97
CA GLU A 140 4.61 22.97 9.16
C GLU A 140 4.97 21.56 9.68
N GLU A 141 4.75 21.28 10.96
CA GLU A 141 4.98 19.99 11.64
C GLU A 141 3.83 18.97 11.45
#